data_AF-A0A522B954-F1
#
_entry.id   AF-A0A522B954-F1
#
_cell.length_a   1.000
_cell.length_b   1.000
_cell.length_c   1.000
_cell.angle_alpha   90.00
_cell.angle_beta   90.00
_cell.angle_gamma   90.00
#
_symmetry.space_group_name_H-M   'P 1'
#
loop_
_entity.id
_entity.type
_entity.pdbx_description
1 polymer ?
#
loop_
_entity_poly.entity_id
_entity_poly.type
_entity_poly.pdbx_seq_one_letter_code
_entity_poly.pdbx_strand_id
1 'polypeptide(L)'
;MNVQRKEKGFTIIEVVLVLAIAGLIFLMVFIALPALQRSQRDSARKSEVGTVASAITSYQSNNRGSAPTDVQIGQYITGNNSAVLDSGSTIIVRATVYSAPITLTANLPATANAADNVLYADQIKVYYGYKCDPTASDSLIRGTSRQAAIAVALESGPSVGSVYCQTN
;
A
#
# COMPACT_ATOMS: atom_id res chain seq x y z
N MET A 1 37.88 54.18 36.34
CA MET A 1 37.11 54.44 35.10
C MET A 1 36.18 53.25 34.85
N ASN A 2 34.87 53.44 35.02
CA ASN A 2 33.88 52.40 34.71
C ASN A 2 33.63 52.40 33.21
N VAL A 3 34.06 51.33 32.53
CA VAL A 3 33.78 51.11 31.11
C VAL A 3 32.37 50.54 30.99
N GLN A 4 31.39 51.41 30.71
CA GLN A 4 30.03 51.01 30.36
C GLN A 4 30.07 50.26 29.01
N ARG A 5 29.85 48.95 29.03
CA ARG A 5 29.73 48.16 27.80
C ARG A 5 28.39 48.49 27.16
N LYS A 6 28.40 48.96 25.91
CA LYS A 6 27.18 49.07 25.09
C LYS A 6 26.71 47.66 24.74
N GLU A 7 25.70 47.18 25.44
CA GLU A 7 24.90 46.02 25.05
C GLU A 7 24.26 46.34 23.68
N LYS A 8 24.67 45.61 22.62
CA LYS A 8 24.02 45.71 21.31
C LYS A 8 22.68 44.98 21.40
N GLY A 9 21.59 45.73 21.48
CA GLY A 9 20.24 45.16 21.42
C GLY A 9 19.95 44.54 20.04
N PHE A 10 19.28 43.40 20.05
CA PHE A 10 18.78 42.73 18.84
C PHE A 10 17.71 43.61 18.17
N THR A 11 17.86 43.89 16.88
CA THR A 11 16.96 44.83 16.20
C THR A 11 15.67 44.15 15.74
N ILE A 12 14.54 44.86 15.76
CA ILE A 12 13.26 44.34 15.26
C ILE A 12 13.36 43.88 13.80
N ILE A 13 14.14 44.61 12.98
CA ILE A 13 14.36 44.24 11.58
C ILE A 13 15.08 42.89 11.43
N GLU A 14 15.98 42.56 12.35
CA GLU A 14 16.72 41.30 12.39
C GLU A 14 15.78 40.13 12.75
N VAL A 15 14.88 40.35 13.72
CA VAL A 15 13.82 39.37 14.06
C VAL A 15 12.92 39.11 12.84
N VAL A 16 12.46 40.16 12.16
CA VAL A 16 11.51 40.04 11.05
C VAL A 16 12.13 39.31 9.86
N LEU A 17 13.41 39.59 9.54
CA LEU A 17 14.11 38.91 8.46
C LEU A 17 14.25 37.40 8.75
N VAL A 18 14.58 37.03 9.98
CA VAL A 18 14.66 35.62 10.39
C VAL A 18 13.31 34.93 10.30
N LEU A 19 12.24 35.57 10.79
CA LEU A 19 10.88 35.01 10.72
C LEU A 19 10.39 34.86 9.28
N ALA A 20 10.76 35.78 8.38
CA ALA A 20 10.40 35.69 6.97
C ALA A 20 11.04 34.46 6.29
N ILE A 21 12.33 34.21 6.52
CA ILE A 21 13.02 33.04 5.98
C ILE A 21 12.49 31.74 6.62
N ALA A 22 12.28 31.75 7.95
CA ALA A 22 11.71 30.61 8.66
C ALA A 22 10.30 30.25 8.15
N GLY A 23 9.45 31.26 7.88
CA GLY A 23 8.13 31.05 7.30
C GLY A 23 8.16 30.41 5.92
N LEU A 24 9.12 30.80 5.07
CA LEU A 24 9.29 30.22 3.73
C LEU A 24 9.74 28.76 3.81
N ILE A 25 10.67 28.43 4.72
CA ILE A 25 11.10 27.05 4.96
C ILE A 25 9.94 26.18 5.48
N PHE A 26 9.17 26.68 6.45
CA PHE A 26 8.02 25.94 6.99
C PHE A 26 6.97 25.62 5.93
N LEU A 27 6.71 26.53 5.00
CA LEU A 27 5.79 26.29 3.88
C LEU A 27 6.24 25.09 3.04
N MET A 28 7.51 25.03 2.65
CA MET A 28 8.06 23.92 1.87
C MET A 28 8.02 22.59 2.64
N VAL A 29 8.34 22.61 3.94
CA VAL A 29 8.33 21.42 4.81
C VAL A 29 6.92 20.82 4.94
N PHE A 30 5.90 21.66 5.15
CA PHE A 30 4.52 21.19 5.31
C PHE A 30 3.92 20.62 4.02
N ILE A 31 4.39 21.05 2.84
CA ILE A 31 3.98 20.44 1.57
C ILE A 31 4.71 19.11 1.35
N ALA A 32 6.00 19.05 1.65
CA ALA A 32 6.85 17.89 1.32
C ALA A 32 6.66 16.68 2.26
N LEU A 33 6.54 16.89 3.58
CA LEU A 33 6.41 15.81 4.56
C LEU A 33 5.21 14.87 4.34
N PRO A 34 3.96 15.37 4.15
CA PRO A 34 2.82 14.49 3.93
C PRO A 34 2.90 13.72 2.60
N ALA A 35 3.56 14.29 1.58
CA ALA A 35 3.76 13.61 0.30
C ALA A 35 4.71 12.40 0.45
N LEU A 36 5.78 12.54 1.23
CA LEU A 36 6.75 11.46 1.46
C LEU A 36 6.13 10.26 2.18
N GLN A 37 5.26 10.51 3.17
CA GLN A 37 4.60 9.45 3.93
C GLN A 37 3.69 8.58 3.05
N ARG A 38 2.99 9.18 2.07
CA ARG A 38 2.17 8.42 1.10
C ARG A 38 3.01 7.49 0.24
N SER A 39 4.13 7.98 -0.29
CA SER A 39 5.02 7.18 -1.13
C SER A 39 5.60 5.97 -0.38
N GLN A 40 5.93 6.14 0.91
CA GLN A 40 6.39 5.03 1.75
C GLN A 40 5.29 3.99 1.98
N ARG A 41 4.05 4.40 2.28
CA ARG A 41 2.93 3.47 2.45
C ARG A 41 2.62 2.69 1.19
N ASP A 42 2.61 3.35 0.03
CA ASP A 42 2.39 2.66 -1.25
C ASP A 42 3.52 1.67 -1.56
N SER A 43 4.77 2.03 -1.24
CA SER A 43 5.91 1.12 -1.38
C SER A 43 5.80 -0.09 -0.45
N ALA A 44 5.36 0.11 0.80
CA ALA A 44 5.09 -0.97 1.75
C ALA A 44 3.98 -1.89 1.24
N ARG A 45 2.85 -1.35 0.77
CA ARG A 45 1.74 -2.15 0.20
C ARG A 45 2.15 -2.96 -1.02
N LYS A 46 2.96 -2.40 -1.92
CA LYS A 46 3.53 -3.14 -3.06
C LYS A 46 4.45 -4.27 -2.59
N SER A 47 5.27 -4.02 -1.59
CA SER A 47 6.14 -5.05 -1.00
C SER A 47 5.32 -6.18 -0.37
N GLU A 48 4.24 -5.87 0.35
CA GLU A 48 3.34 -6.87 0.92
C GLU A 48 2.72 -7.77 -0.15
N VAL A 49 2.29 -7.19 -1.28
CA VAL A 49 1.79 -7.95 -2.44
C VAL A 49 2.87 -8.92 -2.96
N GLY A 50 4.12 -8.49 -3.06
CA GLY A 50 5.24 -9.35 -3.43
C GLY A 50 5.51 -10.48 -2.43
N THR A 51 5.39 -10.19 -1.13
CA THR A 51 5.50 -11.19 -0.07
C THR A 51 4.35 -12.21 -0.14
N VAL A 52 3.12 -11.76 -0.37
CA VAL A 52 1.95 -12.63 -0.59
C VAL A 52 2.14 -13.51 -1.82
N ALA A 53 2.63 -12.96 -2.93
CA ALA A 53 2.94 -13.73 -4.14
C ALA A 53 3.97 -14.85 -3.84
N SER A 54 5.02 -14.50 -3.11
CA SER A 54 6.07 -15.45 -2.72
C SER A 54 5.56 -16.54 -1.78
N ALA A 55 4.67 -16.19 -0.84
CA ALA A 55 4.02 -17.13 0.07
C ALA A 55 3.11 -18.11 -0.68
N ILE A 56 2.32 -17.62 -1.65
CA ILE A 56 1.48 -18.47 -2.51
C ILE A 56 2.35 -19.46 -3.29
N THR A 57 3.42 -19.00 -3.94
CA THR A 57 4.34 -19.85 -4.70
C THR A 57 5.02 -20.89 -3.80
N SER A 58 5.44 -20.50 -2.60
CA SER A 58 6.03 -21.40 -1.62
C SER A 58 5.06 -22.49 -1.16
N TYR A 59 3.82 -22.10 -0.84
CA TYR A 59 2.77 -23.05 -0.46
C TYR A 59 2.47 -24.02 -1.62
N GLN A 60 2.31 -23.52 -2.83
CA GLN A 60 2.03 -24.35 -4.01
C GLN A 60 3.17 -25.34 -4.27
N SER A 61 4.43 -24.92 -4.12
CA SER A 61 5.59 -25.82 -4.23
C SER A 61 5.51 -26.98 -3.24
N ASN A 62 5.17 -26.68 -1.98
CA ASN A 62 5.09 -27.67 -0.91
C ASN A 62 3.81 -28.53 -0.95
N ASN A 63 2.75 -28.06 -1.61
CA ASN A 63 1.41 -28.69 -1.58
C ASN A 63 0.94 -29.11 -2.98
N ARG A 64 1.85 -29.60 -3.83
CA ARG A 64 1.57 -30.17 -5.16
C ARG A 64 0.77 -29.24 -6.10
N GLY A 65 0.96 -27.93 -5.96
CA GLY A 65 0.27 -26.91 -6.73
C GLY A 65 -1.15 -26.59 -6.26
N SER A 66 -1.55 -27.04 -5.07
CA SER A 66 -2.84 -26.64 -4.46
C SER A 66 -2.84 -25.15 -4.13
N ALA A 67 -3.94 -24.46 -4.41
CA ALA A 67 -4.13 -23.07 -4.01
C ALA A 67 -4.31 -22.99 -2.48
N PRO A 68 -3.57 -22.11 -1.77
CA PRO A 68 -3.78 -21.89 -0.35
C PRO A 68 -5.05 -21.07 -0.07
N THR A 69 -5.59 -21.22 1.14
CA THR A 69 -6.57 -20.29 1.71
C THR A 69 -5.89 -19.02 2.22
N ASP A 70 -6.68 -17.99 2.50
CA ASP A 70 -6.25 -16.74 3.13
C ASP A 70 -5.40 -16.95 4.39
N VAL A 71 -5.86 -17.81 5.30
CA VAL A 71 -5.14 -18.15 6.54
C VAL A 71 -3.82 -18.86 6.24
N GLN A 72 -3.80 -19.76 5.25
CA GLN A 72 -2.58 -20.50 4.88
C GLN A 72 -1.51 -19.58 4.27
N ILE A 73 -1.93 -18.57 3.52
CA ILE A 73 -1.01 -17.52 3.03
C ILE A 73 -0.42 -16.77 4.23
N GLY A 74 -1.25 -16.30 5.15
CA GLY A 74 -0.79 -15.55 6.32
C GLY A 74 0.13 -16.38 7.24
N GLN A 75 -0.11 -17.69 7.37
CA GLN A 75 0.79 -18.63 8.06
C GLN A 75 2.20 -18.66 7.45
N TYR A 76 2.31 -18.67 6.11
CA TYR A 76 3.60 -18.69 5.44
C TYR A 76 4.38 -17.38 5.59
N ILE A 77 3.70 -16.28 5.90
CA ILE A 77 4.31 -14.95 6.03
C ILE A 77 4.67 -14.66 7.49
N THR A 78 3.73 -14.89 8.41
CA THR A 78 3.84 -14.49 9.82
C THR A 78 4.18 -15.65 10.76
N GLY A 79 4.04 -16.90 10.30
CA GLY A 79 4.07 -18.08 11.16
C GLY A 79 2.80 -18.29 12.00
N ASN A 80 1.84 -17.37 11.93
CA ASN A 80 0.61 -17.41 12.72
C ASN A 80 -0.56 -17.98 11.92
N ASN A 81 -1.48 -18.70 12.58
CA ASN A 81 -2.73 -19.19 11.96
C ASN A 81 -3.76 -18.07 11.77
N SER A 82 -3.42 -17.05 10.96
CA SER A 82 -4.21 -15.84 10.74
C SER A 82 -4.15 -15.42 9.27
N ALA A 83 -5.23 -14.83 8.77
CA ALA A 83 -5.26 -14.14 7.47
C ALA A 83 -4.81 -12.67 7.57
N VAL A 84 -4.53 -12.18 8.78
CA VAL A 84 -4.08 -10.81 9.05
C VAL A 84 -2.55 -10.79 9.18
N LEU A 85 -1.91 -9.89 8.44
CA LEU A 85 -0.47 -9.65 8.49
C LEU A 85 -0.10 -8.77 9.69
N ASP A 86 1.18 -8.80 10.08
CA ASP A 86 1.69 -7.96 11.18
C ASP A 86 1.57 -6.45 10.89
N SER A 87 1.45 -6.07 9.61
CA SER A 87 1.16 -4.70 9.19
C SER A 87 -0.30 -4.27 9.42
N GLY A 88 -1.18 -5.20 9.76
CA GLY A 88 -2.63 -4.99 9.89
C GLY A 88 -3.43 -5.30 8.61
N SER A 89 -2.76 -5.49 7.48
CA SER A 89 -3.41 -5.87 6.21
C SER A 89 -4.08 -7.25 6.32
N THR A 90 -5.34 -7.35 5.88
CA THR A 90 -6.07 -8.62 5.84
C THR A 90 -6.03 -9.23 4.43
N ILE A 91 -5.64 -10.50 4.33
CA ILE A 91 -5.66 -11.28 3.10
C ILE A 91 -7.05 -11.84 2.87
N ILE A 92 -7.56 -11.74 1.65
CA ILE A 92 -8.88 -12.24 1.26
C ILE A 92 -8.76 -12.99 -0.05
N VAL A 93 -9.05 -14.29 -0.03
CA VAL A 93 -9.15 -15.11 -1.24
C VAL A 93 -10.59 -15.03 -1.77
N ARG A 94 -10.77 -14.45 -2.97
CA ARG A 94 -12.09 -14.13 -3.54
C ARG A 94 -12.63 -15.18 -4.49
N ALA A 95 -11.79 -15.58 -5.45
CA ALA A 95 -12.16 -16.52 -6.50
C ALA A 95 -11.04 -17.55 -6.67
N THR A 96 -11.41 -18.81 -6.88
CA THR A 96 -10.44 -19.90 -7.06
C THR A 96 -10.41 -20.49 -8.47
N VAL A 97 -11.34 -20.06 -9.33
CA VAL A 97 -11.48 -20.53 -10.71
C VAL A 97 -11.89 -19.37 -11.61
N TYR A 98 -11.31 -19.31 -12.81
CA TYR A 98 -11.69 -18.33 -13.83
C TYR A 98 -13.09 -18.60 -14.38
N SER A 99 -13.95 -17.59 -14.37
CA SER A 99 -15.27 -17.62 -15.03
C SER A 99 -15.38 -16.60 -16.16
N ALA A 100 -14.92 -15.38 -15.91
CA ALA A 100 -14.87 -14.26 -16.84
C ALA A 100 -13.81 -13.25 -16.36
N PRO A 101 -13.40 -12.28 -17.19
CA PRO A 101 -12.55 -11.18 -16.73
C PRO A 101 -13.19 -10.41 -15.58
N ILE A 102 -12.38 -9.91 -14.66
CA ILE A 102 -12.83 -9.14 -13.50
C ILE A 102 -12.25 -7.73 -13.59
N THR A 103 -13.07 -6.71 -13.40
CA THR A 103 -12.60 -5.35 -13.17
C THR A 103 -12.59 -5.06 -11.68
N LEU A 104 -11.48 -4.51 -11.22
CA LEU A 104 -11.23 -4.09 -9.85
C LEU A 104 -11.44 -2.58 -9.74
N THR A 105 -11.74 -2.12 -8.53
CA THR A 105 -11.83 -0.67 -8.25
C THR A 105 -11.23 -0.41 -6.88
N ALA A 106 -10.54 0.71 -6.70
CA ALA A 106 -10.08 1.13 -5.37
C ALA A 106 -11.13 2.04 -4.72
N ASN A 107 -11.40 1.83 -3.44
CA ASN A 107 -12.23 2.71 -2.61
C ASN A 107 -11.70 2.74 -1.17
N LEU A 108 -10.55 3.39 -0.99
CA LEU A 108 -9.91 3.57 0.31
C LEU A 108 -10.79 4.17 1.42
N PRO A 109 -11.64 5.20 1.17
CA PRO A 109 -12.41 5.84 2.25
C PRO A 109 -13.63 5.03 2.71
N ALA A 110 -14.02 3.98 1.99
CA ALA A 110 -15.20 3.20 2.31
C ALA A 110 -14.91 2.06 3.29
N THR A 111 -15.97 1.54 3.90
CA THR A 111 -15.91 0.39 4.79
C THR A 111 -15.55 -0.88 4.03
N ALA A 112 -14.63 -1.66 4.59
CA ALA A 112 -14.11 -2.87 3.96
C ALA A 112 -15.20 -3.93 3.71
N ASN A 113 -15.27 -4.45 2.48
CA ASN A 113 -16.14 -5.58 2.12
C ASN A 113 -15.31 -6.70 1.44
N ALA A 114 -15.41 -7.91 1.96
CA ALA A 114 -14.73 -9.08 1.42
C ALA A 114 -15.36 -9.63 0.13
N ALA A 115 -16.65 -9.36 -0.10
CA ALA A 115 -17.46 -9.99 -1.15
C ALA A 115 -17.48 -9.23 -2.49
N ASP A 116 -16.91 -8.04 -2.57
CA ASP A 116 -16.91 -7.24 -3.81
C ASP A 116 -15.53 -7.25 -4.49
N ASN A 117 -15.48 -6.85 -5.76
CA ASN A 117 -14.23 -6.64 -6.52
C ASN A 117 -13.60 -5.26 -6.23
N VAL A 118 -13.96 -4.65 -5.11
CA VAL A 118 -13.45 -3.35 -4.65
C VAL A 118 -12.32 -3.56 -3.66
N LEU A 119 -11.20 -2.86 -3.82
CA LEU A 119 -10.05 -2.86 -2.92
C LEU A 119 -10.20 -1.70 -1.94
N TYR A 120 -10.30 -2.04 -0.66
CA TYR A 120 -10.41 -1.09 0.45
C TYR A 120 -9.04 -0.90 1.11
N ALA A 121 -8.97 0.00 2.09
CA ALA A 121 -7.79 0.15 2.92
C ALA A 121 -7.43 -1.19 3.62
N ASP A 122 -6.14 -1.45 3.76
CA ASP A 122 -5.56 -2.56 4.51
C ASP A 122 -6.12 -3.95 4.11
N GLN A 123 -6.40 -4.13 2.81
CA GLN A 123 -6.83 -5.41 2.25
C GLN A 123 -5.97 -5.83 1.06
N ILE A 124 -5.60 -7.11 1.04
CA ILE A 124 -4.95 -7.75 -0.10
C ILE A 124 -5.91 -8.82 -0.63
N LYS A 125 -6.36 -8.67 -1.87
CA LYS A 125 -7.28 -9.63 -2.51
C LYS A 125 -6.55 -10.54 -3.47
N VAL A 126 -6.82 -11.84 -3.37
CA VAL A 126 -6.20 -12.89 -4.17
C VAL A 126 -7.27 -13.59 -5.02
N TYR A 127 -6.98 -13.77 -6.30
CA TYR A 127 -7.86 -14.39 -7.29
C TYR A 127 -7.10 -15.50 -8.03
N TYR A 128 -7.32 -16.78 -7.69
CA TYR A 128 -6.73 -17.91 -8.42
C TYR A 128 -7.45 -18.19 -9.74
N GLY A 129 -6.70 -18.67 -10.73
CA GLY A 129 -7.18 -18.79 -12.10
C GLY A 129 -7.08 -17.47 -12.88
N TYR A 130 -6.59 -16.41 -12.26
CA TYR A 130 -6.46 -15.08 -12.84
C TYR A 130 -5.00 -14.65 -12.90
N LYS A 131 -4.72 -13.69 -13.78
CA LYS A 131 -3.48 -12.91 -13.82
C LYS A 131 -3.83 -11.45 -14.08
N CYS A 132 -2.94 -10.55 -13.68
CA CYS A 132 -3.10 -9.13 -13.97
C CYS A 132 -2.99 -8.88 -15.48
N ASP A 133 -3.83 -8.00 -16.00
CA ASP A 133 -3.72 -7.54 -17.37
C ASP A 133 -2.50 -6.59 -17.51
N PRO A 134 -1.54 -6.85 -18.43
CA PRO A 134 -0.39 -5.98 -18.63
C PRO A 134 -0.74 -4.59 -19.20
N THR A 135 -1.96 -4.44 -19.74
CA THR A 135 -2.45 -3.19 -20.34
C THR A 135 -3.37 -2.38 -19.45
N ALA A 136 -3.93 -2.99 -18.40
CA ALA A 136 -4.89 -2.37 -17.50
C ALA A 136 -4.73 -2.92 -16.06
N SER A 137 -4.17 -2.12 -15.15
CA SER A 137 -3.84 -2.59 -13.79
C SER A 137 -5.06 -2.91 -12.93
N ASP A 138 -6.25 -2.46 -13.33
CA ASP A 138 -7.55 -2.74 -12.72
C ASP A 138 -8.28 -3.94 -13.35
N SER A 139 -7.73 -4.54 -14.41
CA SER A 139 -8.32 -5.69 -15.09
C SER A 139 -7.60 -6.99 -14.74
N LEU A 140 -8.38 -8.02 -14.43
CA LEU A 140 -7.91 -9.39 -14.25
C LEU A 140 -8.40 -10.23 -15.42
N ILE A 141 -7.45 -10.89 -16.07
CA ILE A 141 -7.69 -11.76 -17.22
C ILE A 141 -7.38 -13.21 -16.87
N ARG A 142 -7.69 -14.13 -17.80
CA ARG A 142 -7.49 -15.56 -17.60
C ARG A 142 -6.01 -15.88 -17.30
N GLY A 143 -5.78 -16.49 -16.14
CA GLY A 143 -4.54 -17.15 -15.76
C GLY A 143 -4.68 -18.68 -15.85
N THR A 144 -3.61 -19.39 -15.48
CA THR A 144 -3.69 -20.84 -15.24
C THR A 144 -4.29 -21.12 -13.85
N SER A 145 -4.68 -22.37 -13.58
CA SER A 145 -5.20 -22.77 -12.27
C SER A 145 -4.19 -22.59 -11.12
N ARG A 146 -2.90 -22.45 -11.43
CA ARG A 146 -1.82 -22.22 -10.45
C ARG A 146 -1.45 -20.74 -10.30
N GLN A 147 -1.87 -19.91 -11.24
CA GLN A 147 -1.64 -18.47 -11.16
C GLN A 147 -2.73 -17.80 -10.35
N ALA A 148 -2.32 -16.78 -9.63
CA ALA A 148 -3.18 -15.89 -8.88
C ALA A 148 -2.83 -14.44 -9.22
N ALA A 149 -3.87 -13.64 -9.41
CA ALA A 149 -3.76 -12.19 -9.37
C ALA A 149 -3.91 -11.72 -7.93
N ILE A 150 -2.96 -10.91 -7.47
CA ILE A 150 -2.90 -10.38 -6.12
C ILE A 150 -2.97 -8.86 -6.24
N ALA A 151 -3.98 -8.26 -5.61
CA ALA A 151 -4.26 -6.85 -5.78
C ALA A 151 -4.47 -6.12 -4.45
N VAL A 152 -4.04 -4.85 -4.43
CA VAL A 152 -4.16 -3.93 -3.29
C VAL A 152 -4.50 -2.52 -3.79
N ALA A 153 -5.15 -1.70 -2.95
CA ALA A 153 -5.36 -0.29 -3.22
C ALA A 153 -4.15 0.56 -2.78
N LEU A 154 -3.67 1.43 -3.67
CA LEU A 154 -2.66 2.45 -3.40
C LEU A 154 -3.30 3.81 -3.15
N GLU A 155 -2.68 4.62 -2.29
CA GLU A 155 -3.10 5.99 -1.98
C GLU A 155 -2.68 6.98 -3.06
N SER A 156 -1.65 6.67 -3.84
CA SER A 156 -1.34 7.43 -5.05
C SER A 156 -2.44 7.26 -6.10
N GLY A 157 -2.92 8.38 -6.64
CA GLY A 157 -3.91 8.40 -7.72
C GLY A 157 -5.14 9.25 -7.39
N PRO A 158 -6.31 8.91 -7.98
CA PRO A 158 -7.58 9.58 -7.69
C PRO A 158 -7.93 9.58 -6.20
N SER A 159 -8.87 10.41 -5.78
CA SER A 159 -9.29 10.52 -4.36
C SER A 159 -9.75 9.21 -3.71
N VAL A 160 -10.13 8.21 -4.51
CA VAL A 160 -10.56 6.88 -4.06
C VAL A 160 -9.43 5.85 -4.01
N GLY A 161 -8.24 6.20 -4.51
CA GLY A 161 -7.06 5.34 -4.67
C GLY A 161 -6.88 4.79 -6.09
N SER A 162 -5.81 4.05 -6.30
CA SER A 162 -5.54 3.31 -7.54
C SER A 162 -5.33 1.82 -7.27
N VAL A 163 -5.57 0.97 -8.27
CA VAL A 163 -5.37 -0.48 -8.17
C VAL A 163 -3.93 -0.82 -8.54
N TYR A 164 -3.27 -1.57 -7.67
CA TYR A 164 -2.03 -2.27 -7.99
C TYR A 164 -2.28 -3.77 -8.01
N CYS A 165 -1.77 -4.44 -9.04
CA CYS A 165 -1.93 -5.87 -9.24
C CYS A 165 -0.57 -6.49 -9.59
N GLN A 166 -0.27 -7.64 -8.98
CA GLN A 166 0.86 -8.50 -9.33
C GLN A 166 0.38 -9.94 -9.51
N THR A 167 0.95 -10.65 -10.49
CA THR A 167 0.72 -12.09 -10.67
C THR A 167 1.84 -12.88 -10.01
N ASN A 168 1.53 -14.01 -9.38
CA ASN A 168 2.54 -14.92 -8.81
C ASN A 168 3.15 -15.88 -9.83
#